data_AF-A0A0M0HWR8-F1
#
_entry.id   AF-A0A0M0HWR8-F1
#
_cell.length_a   1.000
_cell.length_b   1.000
_cell.length_c   1.000
_cell.angle_alpha   90.00
_cell.angle_beta   90.00
_cell.angle_gamma   90.00
#
_symmetry.space_group_name_H-M   'P 1'
#
loop_
_entity.id
_entity.type
_entity.pdbx_description
1 polymer ?
#
loop_
_entity_poly.entity_id
_entity_poly.type
_entity_poly.pdbx_seq_one_letter_code
_entity_poly.pdbx_strand_id
1 'polypeptide(L)' 'MYRIDFDLSQQNTQWSSQINQLNSDILKRHIHPRITTNNSAIHFSFCDKSNQGDILTDEGTKLGTFKIY' A
#
# COMPACT_ATOMS: atom_id res chain seq x y z
N MET A 1 -3.03 -7.60 15.70
CA MET A 1 -2.59 -7.99 14.35
C MET A 1 -3.73 -7.69 13.41
N TYR A 2 -3.47 -6.91 12.36
CA TYR A 2 -4.46 -6.56 11.35
C TYR A 2 -4.20 -7.37 10.09
N ARG A 3 -5.26 -7.78 9.40
CA ARG A 3 -5.13 -8.25 8.03
C ARG A 3 -5.13 -7.03 7.12
N ILE A 4 -4.25 -7.02 6.14
CA ILE A 4 -4.21 -5.99 5.11
C ILE A 4 -4.23 -6.64 3.74
N ASP A 5 -5.07 -6.12 2.85
CA ASP A 5 -5.11 -6.49 1.44
C ASP A 5 -4.53 -5.32 0.63
N PHE A 6 -3.57 -5.60 -0.25
CA PHE A 6 -2.95 -4.65 -1.16
C PHE A 6 -3.40 -4.91 -2.59
N ASP A 7 -3.65 -3.84 -3.33
CA ASP A 7 -4.00 -3.86 -4.75
C ASP A 7 -3.20 -2.80 -5.51
N LEU A 8 -2.19 -3.24 -6.26
CA LEU A 8 -1.43 -2.44 -7.21
C LEU A 8 -2.06 -2.63 -8.61
N SER A 9 -3.21 -1.99 -8.82
CA SER A 9 -4.00 -2.15 -10.05
C SER A 9 -3.22 -1.83 -11.33
N GLN A 10 -2.30 -0.86 -11.29
CA GLN A 10 -1.44 -0.54 -12.42
C GLN A 10 -0.46 -1.66 -12.80
N GLN A 11 -0.17 -2.58 -11.88
CA GLN A 11 0.76 -3.69 -12.06
C GLN A 11 0.05 -5.06 -12.01
N ASN A 12 -1.28 -5.07 -12.03
CA ASN A 12 -2.11 -6.27 -11.92
C ASN A 12 -1.66 -7.21 -10.78
N THR A 13 -1.25 -6.63 -9.65
CA THR A 13 -0.62 -7.35 -8.54
C THR A 13 -1.41 -7.11 -7.27
N GLN A 14 -1.87 -8.20 -6.65
CA GLN A 14 -2.67 -8.17 -5.43
C GLN A 14 -2.16 -9.21 -4.44
N TRP A 15 -2.16 -8.88 -3.15
CA TRP A 15 -1.81 -9.83 -2.10
C TRP A 15 -2.36 -9.40 -0.74
N SER A 16 -2.44 -10.35 0.17
CA SER A 16 -2.77 -10.10 1.57
C SER A 16 -1.54 -10.31 2.46
N SER A 17 -1.48 -9.60 3.58
CA SER A 17 -0.46 -9.78 4.61
C SER A 17 -1.08 -9.58 6.00
N GLN A 18 -0.32 -9.96 7.03
CA GLN A 18 -0.60 -9.54 8.40
C GLN A 18 0.40 -8.48 8.83
N ILE A 19 -0.10 -7.43 9.49
CA ILE A 19 0.70 -6.36 10.05
C ILE A 19 0.40 -6.20 11.54
N ASN A 20 1.43 -5.89 12.31
CA ASN A 20 1.27 -5.64 13.74
C ASN A 20 0.82 -4.20 14.02
N GLN A 21 1.21 -3.27 13.16
CA GLN A 21 0.94 -1.85 13.28
C GLN A 21 0.69 -1.26 11.89
N LEU A 22 -0.23 -0.30 11.81
CA LEU A 22 -0.40 0.53 10.63
C LEU A 22 0.60 1.68 10.68
N ASN A 23 1.72 1.52 9.98
CA ASN A 23 2.68 2.60 9.77
C ASN A 23 3.23 2.55 8.34
N SER A 24 3.66 3.69 7.82
CA SER A 24 4.14 3.81 6.45
C SER A 24 5.36 2.92 6.18
N ASP A 25 6.27 2.75 7.14
CA ASP A 25 7.47 1.92 6.98
C ASP A 25 7.16 0.43 6.81
N ILE A 26 6.17 -0.10 7.55
CA ILE A 26 5.67 -1.46 7.42
C ILE A 26 5.00 -1.63 6.06
N LEU A 27 4.15 -0.68 5.65
CA LEU A 27 3.51 -0.71 4.33
C LEU A 27 4.56 -0.74 3.20
N LYS A 28 5.60 0.12 3.28
CA LYS A 28 6.72 0.13 2.33
C LYS A 28 7.41 -1.22 2.23
N ARG A 29 7.71 -1.86 3.36
CA ARG A 29 8.36 -3.19 3.39
C ARG A 29 7.54 -4.27 2.67
N HIS A 30 6.22 -4.18 2.70
CA HIS A 30 5.36 -5.12 1.97
C HIS A 30 5.26 -4.83 0.47
N ILE A 31 5.35 -3.56 0.08
CA ILE A 31 5.15 -3.10 -1.31
C ILE A 31 6.45 -3.14 -2.13
N HIS A 32 7.58 -2.66 -1.57
CA HIS A 32 8.85 -2.56 -2.32
C HIS A 32 9.29 -3.86 -3.02
N PRO A 33 9.15 -5.06 -2.43
CA PRO A 33 9.54 -6.30 -3.12
C PRO A 33 8.66 -6.66 -4.32
N ARG A 34 7.49 -6.04 -4.46
CA ARG A 34 6.48 -6.38 -5.47
C ARG A 34 6.27 -5.29 -6.51
N ILE A 35 6.70 -4.07 -6.21
CA ILE A 35 6.58 -2.97 -7.14
C ILE A 35 7.59 -3.14 -8.27
N THR A 36 7.13 -3.09 -9.52
CA THR A 36 7.98 -3.22 -10.71
C THR A 36 8.46 -1.89 -11.25
N THR A 37 7.87 -0.78 -10.79
CA THR A 37 8.31 0.56 -11.13
C THR A 37 9.55 0.95 -10.32
N ASN A 38 10.52 1.60 -10.97
CA ASN A 38 11.72 2.16 -10.34
C ASN A 38 11.44 3.37 -9.42
N ASN A 39 10.22 3.46 -8.89
CA ASN A 39 9.79 4.56 -8.05
C ASN A 39 10.43 4.40 -6.66
N SER A 40 11.42 5.24 -6.40
CA SER A 40 12.18 5.27 -5.15
C SER A 40 11.37 5.82 -3.98
N ALA A 41 10.36 6.65 -4.23
CA ALA A 41 9.50 7.24 -3.22
C ALA A 41 8.03 6.85 -3.40
N ILE A 42 7.47 6.25 -2.34
CA ILE A 42 6.05 5.86 -2.23
C ILE A 42 5.48 6.51 -0.98
N HIS A 43 4.28 7.08 -1.12
CA HIS A 43 3.51 7.72 -0.06
C HIS A 43 2.18 7.01 0.15
N PHE A 44 1.60 7.23 1.33
CA PHE A 44 0.33 6.63 1.72
C PHE A 44 -0.63 7.69 2.25
N SER A 45 -1.88 7.61 1.81
CA SER A 45 -3.00 8.24 2.48
C SER A 45 -3.82 7.15 3.18
N PHE A 46 -4.48 7.48 4.29
CA PHE A 46 -5.36 6.54 4.98
C PHE A 46 -6.63 7.23 5.44
N CYS A 47 -7.76 6.54 5.28
CA CYS A 47 -9.07 6.97 5.75
C CYS A 47 -9.60 5.99 6.81
N ASP A 48 -9.64 6.41 8.07
CA ASP A 48 -10.11 5.59 9.19
C ASP A 48 -11.58 5.14 9.03
N LYS A 49 -12.40 5.93 8.31
CA LYS A 49 -13.82 5.63 8.12
C LYS A 49 -14.05 4.43 7.19
N SER A 50 -13.22 4.28 6.16
CA SER A 50 -13.32 3.20 5.18
C SER A 50 -12.34 2.06 5.44
N ASN A 51 -11.42 2.23 6.40
CA ASN A 51 -10.26 1.36 6.62
C ASN A 51 -9.46 1.11 5.34
N GLN A 52 -9.41 2.11 4.46
CA GLN A 52 -8.74 2.02 3.16
C GLN A 52 -7.79 3.20 2.98
N GLY A 53 -6.71 2.97 2.27
CA GLY A 53 -5.74 3.99 1.91
C GLY A 53 -5.27 3.87 0.47
N ASP A 54 -4.71 4.95 -0.05
CA ASP A 54 -4.10 4.99 -1.38
C ASP A 54 -2.59 4.82 -1.29
N ILE A 55 -2.03 4.20 -2.33
CA ILE A 55 -0.59 4.06 -2.55
C ILE A 55 -0.23 5.03 -3.67
N LEU A 56 0.62 6.01 -3.38
CA LEU A 56 0.92 7.13 -4.26
C LEU A 56 2.42 7.17 -4.60
N THR A 57 2.75 7.66 -5.79
CA THR A 57 4.12 8.07 -6.14
C THR A 57 4.46 9.42 -5.51
N ASP A 58 5.73 9.83 -5.61
CA ASP A 58 6.17 11.17 -5.18
C ASP A 58 5.47 12.31 -5.94
N GLU A 59 5.10 12.04 -7.20
CA GLU A 59 4.33 12.97 -8.04
C GLU A 59 2.82 12.95 -7.73
N GLY A 60 2.39 12.20 -6.71
CA GLY A 60 0.98 12.06 -6.32
C GLY A 60 0.16 11.13 -7.23
N THR A 61 0.81 10.37 -8.13
CA THR A 61 0.10 9.42 -9.00
C THR A 61 -0.31 8.19 -8.21
N LYS A 62 -1.57 7.76 -8.35
CA LYS A 62 -2.08 6.57 -7.65
C LYS A 62 -1.60 5.27 -8.30
N LEU A 63 -0.78 4.51 -7.56
CA LEU A 63 -0.29 3.18 -7.93
C LEU A 63 -1.29 2.08 -7.57
N GLY A 64 -2.08 2.30 -6.52
CA GLY A 64 -2.93 1.26 -5.95
C GLY A 64 -3.66 1.69 -4.68
N THR A 65 -4.24 0.71 -4.00
CA THR A 65 -4.89 0.88 -2.69
C THR A 65 -4.50 -0.22 -1.72
N PHE A 66 -4.73 0.02 -0.44
CA PHE A 66 -4.69 -1.01 0.58
C PHE A 66 -5.92 -0.91 1.49
N LYS A 67 -6.40 -2.04 1.99
CA LYS A 67 -7.55 -2.12 2.91
C LYS A 67 -7.22 -2.97 4.12
N ILE A 68 -7.63 -2.50 5.30
CA ILE A 68 -7.34 -3.11 6.59
C ILE A 68 -8.61 -3.70 7.17
N TYR A 69 -8.48 -4.84 7.87
CA TYR A 69 -9.54 -5.56 8.57
C TYR A 69 -9.11 -5.89 10.00
#